data_AF-A0AAW0YAQ4-F1
#
_entry.id   AF-A0AAW0YAQ4-F1
#
_cell.length_a   1.000
_cell.length_b   1.000
_cell.length_c   1.000
_cell.angle_alpha   90.00
_cell.angle_beta   90.00
_cell.angle_gamma   90.00
#
_symmetry.space_group_name_H-M   'P 1'
#
loop_
_entity.id
_entity.type
_entity.pdbx_description
1 polymer ?
#
loop_
_entity_poly.entity_id
_entity_poly.type
_entity_poly.pdbx_seq_one_letter_code
_entity_poly.pdbx_strand_id
1 'polypeptide(L)'
;MGGPIILSANISRDEFERWAYLSRPLVVRGAAAYWAALERFSVVFFRSVYDSIEGSYDAVTDDCQFLPFRTEFVDLRAALDMHPARAARLPGTPPWYFGWSNCSPGVSAILRQLAPRPEFLPLHSESSALDWIFMGSEGPGAAWH
;
A
#
# COMPACT_ATOMS: atom_id res chain seq x y z
N MET A 1 24.47 -13.89 -8.70
CA MET A 1 23.22 -13.15 -9.00
C MET A 1 23.47 -11.68 -8.69
N GLY A 2 23.29 -10.79 -9.67
CA GLY A 2 23.47 -9.34 -9.46
C GLY A 2 22.26 -8.77 -8.72
N GLY A 3 22.49 -7.81 -7.82
CA GLY A 3 21.43 -7.12 -7.10
C GLY A 3 20.50 -6.29 -8.01
N PRO A 4 19.49 -5.61 -7.44
CA PRO A 4 18.58 -4.78 -8.21
C PRO A 4 19.33 -3.65 -8.93
N ILE A 5 18.85 -3.26 -10.10
CA ILE A 5 19.33 -2.06 -10.78
C ILE A 5 18.74 -0.86 -10.04
N ILE A 6 19.59 0.11 -9.71
CA ILE A 6 19.18 1.33 -9.03
C ILE A 6 19.07 2.46 -10.06
N LEU A 7 17.90 3.09 -10.13
CA LEU A 7 17.57 4.19 -11.02
C LEU A 7 17.28 5.45 -10.19
N SER A 8 17.50 6.62 -10.76
CA SER A 8 17.23 7.91 -10.12
C SER A 8 15.78 8.36 -10.31
N ALA A 9 15.27 9.24 -9.43
CA ALA A 9 13.91 9.76 -9.50
C ALA A 9 13.60 10.54 -10.79
N ASN A 10 14.61 11.16 -11.40
CA ASN A 10 14.48 11.99 -12.61
C ASN A 10 14.57 11.18 -13.91
N ILE A 11 14.54 9.85 -13.84
CA ILE A 11 14.55 8.99 -15.02
C ILE A 11 13.35 9.29 -15.91
N SER A 12 13.60 9.49 -17.21
CA SER A 12 12.52 9.73 -18.18
C SER A 12 11.73 8.45 -18.43
N ARG A 13 10.51 8.59 -18.97
CA ARG A 13 9.69 7.44 -19.39
C ARG A 13 10.45 6.54 -20.38
N ASP A 14 11.01 7.15 -21.43
CA ASP A 14 11.78 6.44 -22.46
C ASP A 14 13.02 5.72 -21.91
N GLU A 15 13.66 6.29 -20.89
CA GLU A 15 14.80 5.66 -20.24
C GLU A 15 14.37 4.52 -19.33
N PHE A 16 13.33 4.71 -18.53
CA PHE A 16 12.77 3.67 -17.68
C PHE A 16 12.29 2.47 -18.51
N GLU A 17 11.66 2.73 -19.66
CA GLU A 17 11.11 1.71 -20.56
C GLU A 17 12.18 0.73 -21.06
N ARG A 18 13.41 1.20 -21.28
CA ARG A 18 14.56 0.35 -21.65
C ARG A 18 14.90 -0.69 -20.58
N TRP A 19 14.56 -0.43 -19.32
CA TRP A 19 14.82 -1.32 -18.19
C TRP A 19 13.59 -2.14 -17.79
N ALA A 20 12.39 -1.59 -17.93
CA ALA A 20 11.14 -2.14 -17.39
C ALA A 20 10.82 -3.56 -17.85
N TYR A 21 11.21 -3.93 -19.08
CA TYR A 21 10.85 -5.22 -19.70
C TYR A 21 11.97 -6.26 -19.69
N LEU A 22 13.06 -6.01 -18.95
CA LEU A 22 14.22 -6.91 -18.91
C LEU A 22 14.11 -8.05 -17.88
N SER A 23 12.95 -8.21 -17.22
CA SER A 23 12.73 -9.20 -16.14
C SER A 23 13.80 -9.13 -15.04
N ARG A 24 14.27 -7.92 -14.72
CA ARG A 24 15.25 -7.66 -13.67
C ARG A 24 14.64 -6.75 -12.60
N PRO A 25 14.87 -7.01 -11.30
CA PRO A 25 14.42 -6.11 -10.25
C PRO A 25 15.04 -4.71 -10.40
N LEU A 26 14.20 -3.68 -10.34
CA LEU A 26 14.58 -2.28 -10.40
C LEU A 26 14.16 -1.57 -9.10
N VAL A 27 14.93 -0.57 -8.67
CA VAL A 27 14.55 0.36 -7.60
C VAL A 27 14.75 1.78 -8.08
N VAL A 28 13.67 2.54 -8.22
CA VAL A 28 13.72 3.96 -8.55
C VAL A 28 13.76 4.78 -7.26
N ARG A 29 14.93 5.32 -6.92
CA ARG A 29 15.14 6.05 -5.67
C ARG A 29 14.60 7.48 -5.77
N GLY A 30 13.79 7.88 -4.80
CA GLY A 30 13.25 9.24 -4.67
C GLY A 30 11.97 9.52 -5.45
N ALA A 31 11.45 8.55 -6.21
CA ALA A 31 10.26 8.80 -7.05
C ALA A 31 8.96 8.99 -6.26
N ALA A 32 8.90 8.56 -5.00
CA ALA A 32 7.78 8.79 -4.09
C ALA A 32 8.05 9.91 -3.07
N ALA A 33 9.19 10.62 -3.16
CA ALA A 33 9.61 11.57 -2.14
C ALA A 33 8.66 12.77 -1.95
N TYR A 34 7.84 13.08 -2.96
CA TYR A 34 6.86 14.17 -2.94
C TYR A 34 5.44 13.70 -2.58
N TRP A 35 5.23 12.39 -2.31
CA TRP A 35 3.91 11.89 -1.99
C TRP A 35 3.49 12.35 -0.59
N ALA A 36 2.34 13.02 -0.51
CA ALA A 36 1.73 13.41 0.76
C ALA A 36 1.41 12.17 1.64
N ALA A 37 1.26 10.99 1.03
CA ALA A 37 1.10 9.72 1.72
C ALA A 37 2.20 9.46 2.76
N LEU A 38 3.45 9.92 2.55
CA LEU A 38 4.55 9.72 3.48
C LEU A 38 4.30 10.35 4.86
N GLU A 39 3.52 11.42 4.91
CA GLU A 39 3.18 12.14 6.15
C GLU A 39 1.79 11.77 6.69
N ARG A 40 0.90 11.28 5.81
CA ARG A 40 -0.52 11.08 6.13
C ARG A 40 -0.88 9.64 6.45
N PHE A 41 -0.27 8.66 5.78
CA PHE A 41 -0.70 7.27 5.89
C PHE A 41 -0.35 6.70 7.28
N SER A 42 -1.40 6.28 7.98
CA SER A 42 -1.34 5.69 9.32
C SER A 42 -2.62 4.88 9.56
N VAL A 43 -2.63 4.00 10.57
CA VAL A 43 -3.82 3.22 10.93
C VAL A 43 -5.01 4.14 11.18
N VAL A 44 -4.78 5.26 11.90
CA VAL A 44 -5.80 6.27 12.20
C VAL A 44 -6.31 6.95 10.92
N PHE A 45 -5.42 7.29 9.99
CA PHE A 45 -5.81 7.87 8.70
C PHE A 45 -6.70 6.91 7.92
N PHE A 46 -6.28 5.65 7.72
CA PHE A 46 -7.08 4.68 6.98
C PHE A 46 -8.43 4.44 7.64
N ARG A 47 -8.46 4.28 8.97
CA ARG A 47 -9.71 4.19 9.72
C ARG A 47 -10.64 5.37 9.42
N SER A 48 -10.13 6.60 9.50
CA SER A 48 -10.94 7.80 9.25
C SER A 48 -11.50 7.87 7.81
N VAL A 49 -10.72 7.44 6.82
CA VAL A 49 -11.13 7.42 5.41
C VAL A 49 -12.25 6.40 5.21
N TYR A 50 -12.06 5.16 5.68
CA TYR A 50 -13.08 4.12 5.54
C TYR A 50 -14.35 4.45 6.37
N ASP A 51 -14.22 4.99 7.57
CA ASP A 51 -15.37 5.42 8.36
C ASP A 51 -16.16 6.57 7.71
N SER A 52 -15.50 7.40 6.88
CA SER A 52 -16.14 8.53 6.20
C SER A 52 -16.92 8.16 4.92
N ILE A 53 -16.78 6.92 4.44
CA ILE A 53 -17.39 6.47 3.18
C ILE A 53 -18.27 5.26 3.48
N GLU A 54 -19.57 5.46 3.32
CA GLU A 54 -20.58 4.42 3.48
C GLU A 54 -20.30 3.22 2.57
N GLY A 55 -20.46 2.00 3.11
CA GLY A 55 -20.21 0.75 2.39
C GLY A 55 -18.74 0.47 2.04
N SER A 56 -17.78 1.32 2.46
CA SER A 56 -16.38 1.14 2.07
C SER A 56 -15.72 -0.10 2.67
N TYR A 57 -16.12 -0.49 3.88
CA TYR A 57 -15.69 -1.75 4.50
C TYR A 57 -16.35 -2.96 3.84
N ASP A 58 -17.66 -2.87 3.55
CA ASP A 58 -18.40 -3.95 2.88
C ASP A 58 -17.82 -4.23 1.50
N ALA A 59 -17.43 -3.18 0.76
CA ALA A 59 -16.71 -3.32 -0.51
C ALA A 59 -15.39 -4.11 -0.37
N VAL A 60 -14.72 -4.07 0.78
CA VAL A 60 -13.52 -4.89 1.03
C VAL A 60 -13.89 -6.33 1.34
N THR A 61 -14.94 -6.55 2.11
CA THR A 61 -15.41 -7.88 2.52
C THR A 61 -16.04 -8.67 1.37
N ASP A 62 -16.86 -8.01 0.56
CA ASP A 62 -17.73 -8.66 -0.42
C ASP A 62 -17.12 -8.71 -1.82
N ASP A 63 -16.41 -7.66 -2.23
CA ASP A 63 -15.88 -7.51 -3.59
C ASP A 63 -14.35 -7.59 -3.69
N CYS A 64 -13.66 -7.52 -2.55
CA CYS A 64 -12.21 -7.42 -2.45
C CYS A 64 -11.64 -8.46 -1.48
N GLN A 65 -10.38 -8.29 -1.07
CA GLN A 65 -9.69 -9.26 -0.23
C GLN A 65 -9.04 -8.60 0.98
N PHE A 66 -9.29 -9.17 2.15
CA PHE A 66 -8.53 -8.92 3.38
C PHE A 66 -7.54 -10.07 3.63
N LEU A 67 -6.31 -9.72 4.04
CA LEU A 67 -5.19 -10.64 4.24
C LEU A 67 -4.67 -10.55 5.68
N PRO A 68 -5.21 -11.36 6.62
CA PRO A 68 -4.78 -11.38 8.01
C PRO A 68 -3.51 -12.24 8.18
N PHE A 69 -2.33 -11.65 7.98
CA PHE A 69 -1.07 -12.38 8.10
C PHE A 69 -0.73 -12.65 9.57
N ARG A 70 -1.10 -13.84 10.07
CA ARG A 70 -0.81 -14.30 11.45
C ARG A 70 -1.33 -13.34 12.52
N THR A 71 -2.49 -12.76 12.27
CA THR A 71 -3.21 -11.92 13.23
C THR A 71 -4.58 -12.51 13.50
N GLU A 72 -5.21 -12.05 14.58
CA GLU A 72 -6.56 -12.43 14.97
C GLU A 72 -7.66 -11.62 14.25
N PHE A 73 -7.28 -10.67 13.40
CA PHE A 73 -8.22 -9.80 12.71
C PHE A 73 -9.06 -10.61 11.71
N VAL A 74 -10.38 -10.46 11.80
CA VAL A 74 -11.33 -11.15 10.92
C VAL A 74 -11.58 -10.40 9.62
N ASP A 75 -11.49 -9.07 9.65
CA ASP A 75 -11.72 -8.18 8.53
C ASP A 75 -10.91 -6.87 8.68
N LEU A 76 -11.04 -5.98 7.68
CA LEU A 76 -10.37 -4.69 7.68
C LEU A 76 -10.84 -3.78 8.83
N ARG A 77 -12.12 -3.83 9.21
CA ARG A 77 -12.65 -3.00 10.29
C ARG A 77 -11.99 -3.39 11.62
N ALA A 78 -11.96 -4.67 11.95
CA ALA A 78 -11.29 -5.20 13.13
C ALA A 78 -9.80 -4.82 13.17
N ALA A 79 -9.13 -4.84 12.03
CA ALA A 79 -7.73 -4.42 11.92
C ALA A 79 -7.54 -2.90 12.15
N LEU A 80 -8.38 -2.06 11.55
CA LEU A 80 -8.30 -0.60 11.70
C LEU A 80 -8.77 -0.11 13.09
N ASP A 81 -9.62 -0.88 13.77
CA ASP A 81 -10.09 -0.64 15.14
C ASP A 81 -9.12 -1.14 16.22
N MET A 82 -7.94 -1.65 15.84
CA MET A 82 -6.95 -2.12 16.80
C MET A 82 -6.60 -1.05 17.85
N HIS A 83 -6.23 -1.49 19.05
CA HIS A 83 -5.88 -0.59 20.14
C HIS A 83 -4.73 0.38 19.72
N PRO A 84 -4.83 1.70 19.99
CA PRO A 84 -3.84 2.68 19.54
C PRO A 84 -2.41 2.38 19.97
N ALA A 85 -2.21 1.81 21.17
CA ALA A 85 -0.89 1.38 21.63
C ALA A 85 -0.25 0.33 20.70
N ARG A 86 -1.06 -0.60 20.16
CA ARG A 86 -0.59 -1.63 19.23
C ARG A 86 -0.31 -1.05 17.85
N ALA A 87 -1.18 -0.16 17.36
CA ALA A 87 -0.94 0.59 16.12
C ALA A 87 0.37 1.41 16.18
N ALA A 88 0.64 2.02 17.34
CA ALA A 88 1.85 2.79 17.62
C ALA A 88 3.09 1.92 17.93
N ARG A 89 2.95 0.58 17.96
CA ARG A 89 4.03 -0.38 18.22
C ARG A 89 4.71 -0.16 19.57
N LEU A 90 3.92 0.17 20.60
CA LEU A 90 4.46 0.38 21.95
C LEU A 90 4.98 -0.94 22.54
N PRO A 91 6.01 -0.89 23.40
CA PRO A 91 6.52 -2.07 24.09
C PRO A 91 5.41 -2.85 24.80
N GLY A 92 5.44 -4.19 24.70
CA GLY A 92 4.45 -5.08 25.29
C GLY A 92 3.20 -5.31 24.45
N THR A 93 3.09 -4.68 23.26
CA THR A 93 1.99 -4.96 22.31
C THR A 93 2.38 -6.07 21.32
N PRO A 94 1.43 -6.94 20.92
CA PRO A 94 1.72 -8.00 19.95
C PRO A 94 1.97 -7.41 18.55
N PRO A 95 2.91 -8.00 17.76
CA PRO A 95 3.14 -7.57 16.40
C PRO A 95 1.90 -7.78 15.55
N TRP A 96 1.84 -7.09 14.42
CA TRP A 96 0.74 -7.19 13.47
C TRP A 96 1.24 -6.89 12.07
N TYR A 97 0.68 -7.59 11.10
CA TYR A 97 0.87 -7.31 9.69
C TYR A 97 -0.42 -7.76 8.98
N PHE A 98 -0.99 -6.90 8.15
CA PHE A 98 -2.14 -7.26 7.32
C PHE A 98 -2.06 -6.50 6.00
N GLY A 99 -2.73 -7.04 4.98
CA GLY A 99 -2.93 -6.36 3.71
C GLY A 99 -4.39 -6.39 3.31
N TRP A 100 -4.77 -5.52 2.38
CA TRP A 100 -6.08 -5.57 1.76
C TRP A 100 -6.03 -4.94 0.37
N SER A 101 -6.95 -5.36 -0.49
CA SER A 101 -7.29 -4.64 -1.71
C SER A 101 -8.48 -3.70 -1.44
N ASN A 102 -8.42 -2.51 -2.03
CA ASN A 102 -9.50 -1.54 -1.95
C ASN A 102 -10.37 -1.58 -3.22
N CYS A 103 -11.65 -1.87 -3.04
CA CYS A 103 -12.67 -1.83 -4.11
C CYS A 103 -13.58 -0.61 -4.02
N SER A 104 -13.46 0.22 -2.96
CA SER A 104 -14.28 1.43 -2.82
C SER A 104 -13.77 2.55 -3.74
N PRO A 105 -14.59 3.06 -4.68
CA PRO A 105 -14.18 4.17 -5.56
C PRO A 105 -13.89 5.45 -4.80
N GLY A 106 -14.68 5.75 -3.75
CA GLY A 106 -14.48 6.93 -2.91
C GLY A 106 -13.15 6.89 -2.16
N VAL A 107 -12.79 5.74 -1.59
CA VAL A 107 -11.50 5.55 -0.91
C VAL A 107 -10.37 5.68 -1.94
N SER A 108 -10.51 5.05 -3.11
CA SER A 108 -9.49 5.10 -4.18
C SER A 108 -9.20 6.54 -4.61
N ALA A 109 -10.26 7.35 -4.77
CA ALA A 109 -10.13 8.76 -5.15
C ALA A 109 -9.32 9.58 -4.13
N ILE A 110 -9.44 9.28 -2.83
CA ILE A 110 -8.66 9.93 -1.77
C ILE A 110 -7.22 9.42 -1.78
N LEU A 111 -7.01 8.11 -1.82
CA LEU A 111 -5.66 7.51 -1.75
C LEU A 111 -4.79 7.94 -2.94
N ARG A 112 -5.35 8.00 -4.15
CA ARG A 112 -4.64 8.37 -5.38
C ARG A 112 -4.26 9.85 -5.45
N GLN A 113 -4.90 10.72 -4.66
CA GLN A 113 -4.45 12.10 -4.49
C GLN A 113 -3.18 12.18 -3.63
N LEU A 114 -3.01 11.26 -2.67
CA LEU A 114 -1.91 11.27 -1.72
C LEU A 114 -0.69 10.47 -2.21
N ALA A 115 -0.93 9.44 -3.01
CA ALA A 115 0.07 8.59 -3.65
C ALA A 115 -0.23 8.46 -5.16
N PRO A 116 0.02 9.52 -5.95
CA PRO A 116 -0.28 9.51 -7.38
C PRO A 116 0.62 8.54 -8.14
N ARG A 117 0.18 8.18 -9.35
CA ARG A 117 0.97 7.35 -10.27
C ARG A 117 2.35 7.95 -10.51
N PRO A 118 3.46 7.19 -10.35
CA PRO A 118 4.80 7.70 -10.64
C PRO A 118 4.96 8.18 -12.09
N GLU A 119 5.59 9.34 -12.26
CA GLU A 119 5.74 9.98 -13.57
C GLU A 119 6.59 9.16 -14.55
N PHE A 120 7.58 8.41 -14.04
CA PHE A 120 8.49 7.63 -14.88
C PHE A 120 7.84 6.42 -15.56
N LEU A 121 6.64 5.99 -15.15
CA LEU A 121 5.97 4.82 -15.75
C LEU A 121 5.52 5.12 -17.21
N PRO A 122 5.71 4.25 -18.21
CA PRO A 122 5.32 4.52 -19.59
C PRO A 122 3.84 4.86 -19.74
N LEU A 123 3.43 5.77 -20.63
CA LEU A 123 2.01 6.21 -20.72
C LEU A 123 1.05 5.08 -21.07
N HIS A 124 1.54 4.07 -21.80
CA HIS A 124 0.78 2.88 -22.17
C HIS A 124 0.83 1.78 -21.09
N SER A 125 1.46 2.00 -19.94
CA SER A 125 1.46 1.03 -18.85
C SER A 125 0.08 1.01 -18.20
N GLU A 126 -0.50 -0.18 -18.07
CA GLU A 126 -1.72 -0.35 -17.30
C GLU A 126 -1.44 -0.19 -15.80
N SER A 127 -2.41 0.35 -15.07
CA SER A 127 -2.43 0.36 -13.62
C SER A 127 -3.55 -0.57 -13.17
N SER A 128 -3.32 -1.31 -12.09
CA SER A 128 -4.38 -2.09 -11.46
C SER A 128 -5.58 -1.20 -11.14
N ALA A 129 -6.79 -1.70 -11.37
CA ALA A 129 -8.00 -1.03 -10.91
C ALA A 129 -8.04 -0.98 -9.37
N LEU A 130 -7.49 -2.01 -8.72
CA LEU A 130 -7.41 -2.16 -7.27
C LEU A 130 -6.15 -1.51 -6.71
N ASP A 131 -6.31 -0.80 -5.61
CA ASP A 131 -5.20 -0.36 -4.77
C ASP A 131 -4.92 -1.46 -3.73
N TRP A 132 -3.67 -1.92 -3.64
CA TRP A 132 -3.24 -2.87 -2.62
C TRP A 132 -2.45 -2.16 -1.54
N ILE A 133 -2.88 -2.33 -0.28
CA ILE A 133 -2.26 -1.69 0.88
C ILE A 133 -1.79 -2.77 1.84
N PHE A 134 -0.57 -2.60 2.37
CA PHE A 134 0.02 -3.48 3.36
C PHE A 134 0.59 -2.63 4.50
N MET A 135 0.27 -3.00 5.74
CA MET A 135 0.71 -2.28 6.93
C MET A 135 1.10 -3.27 8.02
N GLY A 136 2.08 -2.89 8.84
CA GLY A 136 2.47 -3.70 9.97
C GLY A 136 3.51 -3.06 10.88
N SER A 137 3.79 -3.76 11.97
CA SER A 137 4.94 -3.57 12.82
C SER A 137 6.16 -4.32 12.28
N GLU A 138 7.32 -4.08 12.89
CA GLU A 138 8.47 -4.97 12.71
C GLU A 138 8.08 -6.42 13.06
N GLY A 139 8.57 -7.38 12.28
CA GLY A 139 8.28 -8.80 12.44
C GLY A 139 7.98 -9.51 11.13
N PRO A 140 7.44 -10.75 11.20
CA PRO A 140 7.05 -11.52 10.02
C PRO A 140 5.94 -10.84 9.22
N GLY A 141 6.12 -10.74 7.91
CA GLY A 141 5.12 -10.21 6.97
C GLY A 141 4.53 -11.30 6.06
N ALA A 142 4.29 -10.95 4.81
CA ALA A 142 3.80 -11.87 3.78
C ALA A 142 4.77 -13.03 3.53
N ALA A 143 4.22 -14.21 3.21
CA ALA A 143 4.99 -15.38 2.81
C ALA A 143 5.50 -15.25 1.36
N TRP A 144 6.57 -16.00 1.05
CA TRP A 144 7.08 -16.15 -0.32
C TRP A 144 6.02 -16.80 -1.21
N HIS A 145 5.81 -16.22 -2.39
CA HIS A 145 4.90 -16.68 -3.43
C HIS A 145 5.50 -16.41 -4.82
#